data_AF-A0A0G4K482-F1
#
_entry.id   AF-A0A0G4K482-F1
#
_cell.length_a   1.000
_cell.length_b   1.000
_cell.length_c   1.000
_cell.angle_alpha   90.00
_cell.angle_beta   90.00
_cell.angle_gamma   90.00
#
_symmetry.space_group_name_H-M   'P 1'
#
loop_
_entity.id
_entity.type
_entity.pdbx_description
1 polymer ?
#
loop_
_entity_poly.entity_id
_entity_poly.type
_entity_poly.pdbx_seq_one_letter_code
_entity_poly.pdbx_strand_id
1 'polypeptide(L)'
;MKYNPQTKEELKELVEDNNVYLFDIDTSLITDMSVLFKESTRNKFDGIENWDTSNVIDMHDMFFNCRTFNSDISKWNVSKVENMACMFFGAEEFNQYIGDWDVYRVKDMNSIFFDCKKFNQNLNSWNTSNVENMSFMFYGASSFNQPLNNWNVSNVKNMYGMFSGCKKFNQDLNSWNVSNAENMSCMFFEAENFDQSISNWNVVNVTKMYSMFERCKNFNQSLNDWNVSNVTDMNSMFKCAENFNQPLNNWDTSKVENMRSMFEEAYRFNSDINNWNTSNVKDMSNMFCKCKSFNKPLYKWDTSNVVNMKCMFFEAENFNQDINNWNVSKTENMLGMFENAYSFNQPLNNWDISNVFYMNRMFFNCKKFNQDLNTWNVSNVKNMKSIFSGCESFNKSIGEWKINKTCVIDDIFENAVSLKNVKSILNIYFLARGNHRKQLLKMFENCDLKEVYIEVIKYNNAGIKDFIKKLENTCYDELKELIDQKENIIKEYKQKSKNKKI
;
A
#
# COMPACT_ATOMS: atom_id res chain seq x y z
N MET A 1 -29.61 -43.80 26.17
CA MET A 1 -28.80 -43.60 24.95
C MET A 1 -28.35 -44.97 24.45
N LYS A 2 -28.25 -45.19 23.13
CA LYS A 2 -27.90 -46.49 22.52
C LYS A 2 -26.38 -46.69 22.40
N TYR A 3 -25.63 -45.60 22.31
CA TYR A 3 -24.18 -45.60 22.21
C TYR A 3 -23.59 -44.85 23.41
N ASN A 4 -22.45 -45.30 23.94
CA ASN A 4 -21.75 -44.70 25.08
C ASN A 4 -20.23 -44.75 24.84
N PRO A 5 -19.71 -43.96 23.89
CA PRO A 5 -18.29 -43.94 23.57
C PRO A 5 -17.45 -43.55 24.80
N GLN A 6 -16.35 -44.29 25.01
CA GLN A 6 -15.37 -44.05 26.07
C GLN A 6 -14.24 -43.14 25.61
N THR A 7 -14.02 -43.04 24.29
CA THR A 7 -12.94 -42.26 23.68
C THR A 7 -13.45 -41.32 22.60
N LYS A 8 -12.65 -40.33 22.24
CA LYS A 8 -12.92 -39.44 21.10
C LYS A 8 -13.02 -40.22 19.79
N GLU A 9 -12.17 -41.23 19.61
CA GLU A 9 -12.12 -42.05 18.40
C GLU A 9 -13.43 -42.84 18.22
N GLU A 10 -13.94 -43.45 19.30
CA GLU A 10 -15.23 -44.14 19.27
C GLU A 10 -16.38 -43.17 18.96
N LEU A 11 -16.38 -41.97 19.56
CA LEU A 11 -17.36 -40.93 19.23
C LEU A 11 -17.24 -40.49 17.76
N LYS A 12 -16.00 -40.34 17.26
CA LYS A 12 -15.73 -39.91 15.88
C LYS A 12 -16.31 -40.89 14.86
N GLU A 13 -16.11 -42.20 15.05
CA GLU A 13 -16.69 -43.23 14.19
C GLU A 13 -18.24 -43.14 14.16
N LEU A 14 -18.87 -42.88 15.31
CA LEU A 14 -20.32 -42.75 15.42
C LEU A 14 -20.86 -41.52 14.68
N VAL A 15 -20.16 -40.38 14.74
CA VAL A 15 -20.62 -39.14 14.10
C VAL A 15 -20.40 -39.13 12.58
N GLU A 16 -19.40 -39.88 12.10
CA GLU A 16 -19.12 -40.10 10.67
C GLU A 16 -20.22 -40.95 9.99
N ASP A 17 -20.91 -41.82 10.72
CA ASP A 17 -22.07 -42.55 10.21
C ASP A 17 -23.34 -41.66 10.19
N ASN A 18 -23.74 -41.26 8.99
CA ASN A 18 -24.94 -40.45 8.76
C ASN A 18 -26.26 -41.14 9.18
N ASN A 19 -26.26 -42.45 9.45
CA ASN A 19 -27.44 -43.18 9.93
C ASN A 19 -27.58 -43.15 11.45
N VAL A 20 -26.52 -42.84 12.19
CA VAL A 20 -26.56 -42.71 13.65
C VAL A 20 -27.28 -41.41 13.99
N TYR A 21 -28.32 -41.51 14.83
CA TYR A 21 -29.03 -40.35 15.36
C TYR A 21 -28.25 -39.78 16.55
N LEU A 22 -27.88 -38.50 16.53
CA LEU A 22 -26.95 -37.96 17.53
C LEU A 22 -27.52 -37.95 18.95
N PHE A 23 -28.85 -37.90 19.10
CA PHE A 23 -29.54 -38.06 20.38
C PHE A 23 -29.28 -39.42 21.05
N ASP A 24 -28.98 -40.45 20.26
CA ASP A 24 -28.74 -41.80 20.78
C ASP A 24 -27.33 -41.97 21.38
N ILE A 25 -26.47 -40.95 21.35
CA ILE A 25 -25.07 -41.02 21.80
C ILE A 25 -24.90 -40.31 23.15
N ASP A 26 -24.42 -41.05 24.16
CA ASP A 26 -24.02 -40.52 25.46
C ASP A 26 -22.59 -39.98 25.42
N THR A 27 -22.45 -38.66 25.51
CA THR A 27 -21.15 -37.99 25.46
C THR A 27 -20.59 -37.66 26.85
N SER A 28 -21.23 -38.11 27.94
CA SER A 28 -20.90 -37.69 29.31
C SER A 28 -19.47 -38.06 29.75
N LEU A 29 -18.83 -39.03 29.11
CA LEU A 29 -17.45 -39.46 29.40
C LEU A 29 -16.39 -38.76 28.53
N ILE A 30 -16.82 -38.02 27.51
CA ILE A 30 -15.91 -37.43 26.52
C ILE A 30 -15.32 -36.13 27.04
N THR A 31 -13.98 -36.06 27.06
CA THR A 31 -13.24 -34.86 27.46
C THR A 31 -12.62 -34.10 26.29
N ASP A 32 -12.57 -34.70 25.10
CA ASP A 32 -11.97 -34.13 23.90
C ASP A 32 -12.94 -34.31 22.72
N MET A 33 -13.48 -33.19 22.22
CA MET A 33 -14.36 -33.11 21.07
C MET A 33 -13.70 -32.44 19.87
N SER A 34 -12.37 -32.30 19.90
CA SER A 34 -11.62 -31.74 18.79
C SER A 34 -11.86 -32.52 17.50
N VAL A 35 -11.90 -31.80 16.38
CA VAL A 35 -11.99 -32.36 15.02
C VAL A 35 -13.15 -33.34 14.74
N LEU A 36 -14.15 -33.46 15.63
CA LEU A 36 -15.20 -34.48 15.51
C LEU A 36 -15.99 -34.39 14.21
N PHE A 37 -16.34 -33.18 13.79
CA PHE A 37 -17.05 -32.93 12.54
C PHE A 37 -16.16 -32.25 11.49
N LYS A 38 -14.83 -32.22 11.67
CA LYS A 38 -13.94 -31.54 10.72
C LYS A 38 -14.19 -32.01 9.28
N GLU A 39 -14.52 -31.06 8.41
CA GLU A 39 -14.86 -31.24 6.99
C GLU A 39 -16.04 -32.18 6.75
N SER A 40 -16.86 -32.44 7.77
CA SER A 40 -18.00 -33.33 7.68
C SER A 40 -19.02 -32.82 6.67
N THR A 41 -19.53 -33.74 5.86
CA THR A 41 -20.64 -33.51 4.93
C THR A 41 -22.00 -33.84 5.55
N ARG A 42 -22.03 -34.17 6.84
CA ARG A 42 -23.24 -34.46 7.61
C ARG A 42 -24.19 -33.27 7.55
N ASN A 43 -25.47 -33.54 7.25
CA ASN A 43 -26.51 -32.52 7.14
C ASN A 43 -27.65 -32.68 8.18
N LYS A 44 -27.58 -33.71 9.03
CA LYS A 44 -28.56 -33.98 10.10
C LYS A 44 -27.85 -34.01 11.45
N PHE A 45 -28.06 -32.96 12.23
CA PHE A 45 -27.47 -32.82 13.57
C PHE A 45 -28.53 -32.90 14.68
N ASP A 46 -29.76 -33.28 14.35
CA ASP A 46 -30.84 -33.47 15.30
C ASP A 46 -30.38 -34.32 16.51
N GLY A 47 -30.58 -33.80 17.71
CA GLY A 47 -30.18 -34.43 18.97
C GLY A 47 -28.87 -33.92 19.55
N ILE A 48 -28.03 -33.23 18.77
CA ILE A 48 -26.74 -32.69 19.23
C ILE A 48 -26.92 -31.65 20.36
N GLU A 49 -28.07 -30.98 20.39
CA GLU A 49 -28.41 -30.00 21.43
C GLU A 49 -28.55 -30.63 22.83
N ASN A 50 -28.65 -31.97 22.91
CA ASN A 50 -28.79 -32.73 24.16
C ASN A 50 -27.50 -33.41 24.62
N TRP A 51 -26.39 -33.22 23.90
CA TRP A 51 -25.09 -33.75 24.31
C TRP A 51 -24.62 -33.16 25.63
N ASP A 52 -24.11 -34.02 26.51
CA ASP A 52 -23.42 -33.60 27.73
C ASP A 52 -21.98 -33.22 27.37
N THR A 53 -21.70 -31.92 27.42
CA THR A 53 -20.37 -31.34 27.16
C THR A 53 -19.64 -30.91 28.44
N SER A 54 -20.22 -31.19 29.63
CA SER A 54 -19.73 -30.68 30.92
C SER A 54 -18.35 -31.22 31.35
N ASN A 55 -17.84 -32.24 30.66
CA ASN A 55 -16.51 -32.81 30.87
C ASN A 55 -15.50 -32.44 29.77
N VAL A 56 -15.93 -31.73 28.72
CA VAL A 56 -15.08 -31.39 27.57
C VAL A 56 -14.09 -30.29 27.93
N ILE A 57 -12.84 -30.51 27.54
CA ILE A 57 -11.69 -29.63 27.77
C ILE A 57 -11.19 -29.05 26.42
N ASP A 58 -11.30 -29.81 25.34
CA ASP A 58 -10.81 -29.40 24.01
C ASP A 58 -11.93 -29.52 22.95
N MET A 59 -12.18 -28.44 22.21
CA MET A 59 -13.13 -28.35 21.10
C MET A 59 -12.48 -27.78 19.82
N HIS A 60 -11.15 -27.75 19.72
CA HIS A 60 -10.50 -27.16 18.55
C HIS A 60 -10.92 -27.87 17.26
N ASP A 61 -11.09 -27.09 16.18
CA ASP A 61 -11.50 -27.59 14.86
C ASP A 61 -12.81 -28.41 14.84
N MET A 62 -13.65 -28.41 15.90
CA MET A 62 -14.77 -29.35 16.02
C MET A 62 -15.71 -29.31 14.80
N PHE A 63 -16.02 -28.13 14.27
CA PHE A 63 -16.85 -27.90 13.08
C PHE A 63 -16.07 -27.23 11.93
N PHE A 64 -14.75 -27.44 11.89
CA PHE A 64 -13.89 -26.86 10.85
C PHE A 64 -14.39 -27.25 9.45
N ASN A 65 -14.63 -26.25 8.60
CA ASN A 65 -15.19 -26.34 7.26
C ASN A 65 -16.56 -27.06 7.15
N CYS A 66 -17.33 -27.15 8.24
CA CYS A 66 -18.73 -27.58 8.19
C CYS A 66 -19.62 -26.45 7.65
N ARG A 67 -19.52 -26.16 6.34
CA ARG A 67 -20.11 -24.95 5.74
C ARG A 67 -21.59 -24.75 6.03
N THR A 68 -22.36 -25.83 6.15
CA THR A 68 -23.82 -25.80 6.37
C THR A 68 -24.22 -25.99 7.84
N PHE A 69 -23.27 -26.13 8.77
CA PHE A 69 -23.59 -26.36 10.18
C PHE A 69 -24.23 -25.12 10.80
N ASN A 70 -25.42 -25.30 11.39
CA ASN A 70 -26.18 -24.24 12.07
C ASN A 70 -27.17 -24.82 13.09
N SER A 71 -26.83 -25.94 13.75
CA SER A 71 -27.73 -26.58 14.74
C SER A 71 -27.55 -25.99 16.13
N ASP A 72 -28.63 -25.95 16.90
CA ASP A 72 -28.65 -25.33 18.23
C ASP A 72 -27.68 -26.06 19.18
N ILE A 73 -26.77 -25.27 19.77
CA ILE A 73 -25.77 -25.71 20.76
C ILE A 73 -25.76 -24.78 21.98
N SER A 74 -26.81 -23.96 22.12
CA SER A 74 -26.93 -22.96 23.19
C SER A 74 -26.87 -23.56 24.59
N LYS A 75 -27.35 -24.81 24.76
CA LYS A 75 -27.43 -25.52 26.05
C LYS A 75 -26.13 -26.21 26.49
N TRP A 76 -25.10 -26.21 25.66
CA TRP A 76 -23.84 -26.86 25.99
C TRP A 76 -23.14 -26.20 27.17
N ASN A 77 -22.56 -27.01 28.04
CA ASN A 77 -21.76 -26.56 29.16
C ASN A 77 -20.27 -26.56 28.78
N VAL A 78 -19.74 -25.39 28.42
CA VAL A 78 -18.35 -25.23 28.00
C VAL A 78 -17.42 -24.71 29.12
N SER A 79 -17.87 -24.70 30.38
CA SER A 79 -17.12 -24.12 31.52
C SER A 79 -15.76 -24.78 31.82
N LYS A 80 -15.50 -25.97 31.28
CA LYS A 80 -14.22 -26.68 31.38
C LYS A 80 -13.34 -26.56 30.13
N VAL A 81 -13.85 -26.00 29.04
CA VAL A 81 -13.13 -25.93 27.77
C VAL A 81 -12.00 -24.90 27.87
N GLU A 82 -10.79 -25.32 27.52
CA GLU A 82 -9.57 -24.50 27.54
C GLU A 82 -9.13 -24.11 26.12
N ASN A 83 -9.50 -24.91 25.10
CA ASN A 83 -9.16 -24.71 23.70
C ASN A 83 -10.39 -24.76 22.79
N MET A 84 -10.67 -23.66 22.09
CA MET A 84 -11.73 -23.54 21.09
C MET A 84 -11.22 -23.09 19.72
N ALA A 85 -9.90 -23.09 19.51
CA ALA A 85 -9.30 -22.57 18.29
C ALA A 85 -9.96 -23.18 17.04
N CYS A 86 -10.29 -22.33 16.07
CA CYS A 86 -10.89 -22.73 14.79
C CYS A 86 -12.21 -23.55 14.89
N MET A 87 -12.91 -23.56 16.04
CA MET A 87 -14.07 -24.42 16.27
C MET A 87 -15.14 -24.32 15.17
N PHE A 88 -15.42 -23.11 14.65
CA PHE A 88 -16.36 -22.88 13.55
C PHE A 88 -15.70 -22.33 12.28
N PHE A 89 -14.39 -22.51 12.12
CA PHE A 89 -13.67 -22.05 10.93
C PHE A 89 -14.39 -22.54 9.66
N GLY A 90 -14.74 -21.65 8.74
CA GLY A 90 -15.42 -21.98 7.49
C GLY A 90 -16.86 -22.50 7.64
N ALA A 91 -17.47 -22.45 8.82
CA ALA A 91 -18.89 -22.76 9.02
C ALA A 91 -19.76 -21.57 8.56
N GLU A 92 -19.85 -21.39 7.24
CA GLU A 92 -20.42 -20.19 6.61
C GLU A 92 -21.86 -19.88 7.04
N GLU A 93 -22.65 -20.92 7.32
CA GLU A 93 -24.06 -20.84 7.71
C GLU A 93 -24.29 -20.69 9.22
N PHE A 94 -23.24 -20.84 10.04
CA PHE A 94 -23.37 -20.83 11.50
C PHE A 94 -23.81 -19.46 12.01
N ASN A 95 -24.92 -19.42 12.75
CA ASN A 95 -25.48 -18.22 13.34
C ASN A 95 -26.32 -18.53 14.59
N GLN A 96 -25.96 -19.57 15.36
CA GLN A 96 -26.67 -19.93 16.58
C GLN A 96 -26.20 -19.13 17.79
N TYR A 97 -27.13 -18.86 18.71
CA TYR A 97 -26.85 -18.09 19.92
C TYR A 97 -26.02 -18.92 20.90
N ILE A 98 -24.87 -18.38 21.29
CA ILE A 98 -23.90 -18.99 22.22
C ILE A 98 -23.41 -17.98 23.28
N GLY A 99 -24.16 -16.89 23.49
CA GLY A 99 -23.77 -15.83 24.41
C GLY A 99 -23.75 -16.26 25.88
N ASP A 100 -24.52 -17.29 26.25
CA ASP A 100 -24.61 -17.82 27.62
C ASP A 100 -23.46 -18.78 27.99
N TRP A 101 -22.55 -19.06 27.05
CA TRP A 101 -21.41 -19.93 27.29
C TRP A 101 -20.41 -19.32 28.30
N ASP A 102 -20.03 -20.10 29.30
CA ASP A 102 -18.93 -19.76 30.21
C ASP A 102 -17.57 -20.09 29.58
N VAL A 103 -16.97 -19.09 28.93
CA VAL A 103 -15.68 -19.21 28.25
C VAL A 103 -14.48 -18.80 29.13
N TYR A 104 -14.66 -18.67 30.46
CA TYR A 104 -13.62 -18.13 31.34
C TYR A 104 -12.28 -18.86 31.25
N ARG A 105 -12.27 -20.17 30.98
CA ARG A 105 -11.04 -20.97 30.91
C ARG A 105 -10.32 -20.94 29.56
N VAL A 106 -10.95 -20.38 28.52
CA VAL A 106 -10.39 -20.36 27.17
C VAL A 106 -9.22 -19.38 27.10
N LYS A 107 -8.07 -19.85 26.60
CA LYS A 107 -6.86 -19.02 26.40
C LYS A 107 -6.62 -18.64 24.94
N ASP A 108 -7.01 -19.51 24.01
CA ASP A 108 -6.85 -19.31 22.57
C ASP A 108 -8.21 -19.26 21.88
N MET A 109 -8.55 -18.07 21.36
CA MET A 109 -9.74 -17.82 20.54
C MET A 109 -9.37 -17.59 19.06
N ASN A 110 -8.21 -18.08 18.62
CA ASN A 110 -7.78 -17.96 17.24
C ASN A 110 -8.85 -18.54 16.28
N SER A 111 -9.21 -17.74 15.28
CA SER A 111 -10.03 -18.14 14.14
C SER A 111 -11.37 -18.83 14.46
N ILE A 112 -11.95 -18.65 15.66
CA ILE A 112 -13.20 -19.34 16.06
C ILE A 112 -14.29 -19.18 15.01
N PHE A 113 -14.51 -17.94 14.52
CA PHE A 113 -15.55 -17.59 13.53
C PHE A 113 -14.97 -17.20 12.17
N PHE A 114 -13.78 -17.70 11.82
CA PHE A 114 -13.17 -17.44 10.53
C PHE A 114 -14.12 -17.87 9.40
N ASP A 115 -14.42 -16.98 8.46
CA ASP A 115 -15.37 -17.17 7.35
C ASP A 115 -16.78 -17.64 7.77
N CYS A 116 -17.21 -17.41 9.03
CA CYS A 116 -18.60 -17.55 9.44
C CYS A 116 -19.46 -16.40 8.89
N LYS A 117 -19.72 -16.43 7.58
CA LYS A 117 -20.33 -15.32 6.82
C LYS A 117 -21.68 -14.86 7.35
N LYS A 118 -22.49 -15.77 7.93
CA LYS A 118 -23.81 -15.46 8.50
C LYS A 118 -23.79 -15.11 9.99
N PHE A 119 -22.69 -15.36 10.70
CA PHE A 119 -22.64 -15.19 12.14
C PHE A 119 -22.82 -13.71 12.55
N ASN A 120 -23.81 -13.46 13.39
CA ASN A 120 -24.14 -12.14 13.91
C ASN A 120 -24.86 -12.22 15.27
N GLN A 121 -24.42 -13.13 16.14
CA GLN A 121 -25.01 -13.34 17.46
C GLN A 121 -24.27 -12.57 18.56
N ASN A 122 -25.02 -12.18 19.60
CA ASN A 122 -24.47 -11.38 20.70
C ASN A 122 -23.56 -12.24 21.60
N LEU A 123 -22.31 -11.80 21.75
CA LEU A 123 -21.28 -12.44 22.57
C LEU A 123 -20.81 -11.55 23.74
N ASN A 124 -21.47 -10.41 23.99
CA ASN A 124 -21.00 -9.39 24.92
C ASN A 124 -21.01 -9.84 26.40
N SER A 125 -21.62 -10.98 26.71
CA SER A 125 -21.63 -11.62 28.03
C SER A 125 -20.41 -12.51 28.30
N TRP A 126 -19.61 -12.83 27.28
CA TRP A 126 -18.43 -13.68 27.44
C TRP A 126 -17.37 -13.05 28.34
N ASN A 127 -16.86 -13.83 29.29
CA ASN A 127 -15.72 -13.45 30.11
C ASN A 127 -14.40 -13.83 29.42
N THR A 128 -13.83 -12.90 28.66
CA THR A 128 -12.59 -13.10 27.89
C THR A 128 -11.30 -12.81 28.65
N SER A 129 -11.36 -12.64 29.97
CA SER A 129 -10.22 -12.16 30.78
C SER A 129 -8.98 -13.07 30.79
N ASN A 130 -9.10 -14.35 30.42
CA ASN A 130 -7.95 -15.27 30.32
C ASN A 130 -7.45 -15.47 28.88
N VAL A 131 -8.05 -14.81 27.88
CA VAL A 131 -7.67 -14.99 26.48
C VAL A 131 -6.38 -14.23 26.18
N GLU A 132 -5.41 -14.92 25.56
CA GLU A 132 -4.12 -14.36 25.17
C GLU A 132 -4.00 -14.15 23.66
N ASN A 133 -4.77 -14.91 22.86
CA ASN A 133 -4.75 -14.87 21.40
C ASN A 133 -6.16 -14.75 20.81
N MET A 134 -6.41 -13.68 20.06
CA MET A 134 -7.66 -13.45 19.32
C MET A 134 -7.42 -13.28 17.81
N SER A 135 -6.26 -13.73 17.32
CA SER A 135 -5.94 -13.56 15.90
C SER A 135 -6.97 -14.24 15.01
N PHE A 136 -7.39 -13.54 13.96
CA PHE A 136 -8.37 -13.97 12.98
C PHE A 136 -9.76 -14.36 13.51
N MET A 137 -10.09 -14.08 14.78
CA MET A 137 -11.30 -14.61 15.42
C MET A 137 -12.58 -14.40 14.61
N PHE A 138 -12.75 -13.25 13.97
CA PHE A 138 -13.88 -12.92 13.09
C PHE A 138 -13.47 -12.67 11.63
N TYR A 139 -12.28 -13.12 11.22
CA TYR A 139 -11.81 -12.92 9.85
C TYR A 139 -12.85 -13.41 8.84
N GLY A 140 -13.30 -12.58 7.90
CA GLY A 140 -14.29 -12.94 6.88
C GLY A 140 -15.73 -13.10 7.39
N ALA A 141 -16.01 -12.88 8.68
CA ALA A 141 -17.36 -12.88 9.26
C ALA A 141 -18.14 -11.62 8.82
N SER A 142 -18.46 -11.56 7.52
CA SER A 142 -18.92 -10.34 6.85
C SER A 142 -20.25 -9.77 7.36
N SER A 143 -21.07 -10.58 8.04
CA SER A 143 -22.34 -10.14 8.64
C SER A 143 -22.22 -9.66 10.09
N PHE A 144 -21.09 -9.92 10.76
CA PHE A 144 -20.94 -9.66 12.19
C PHE A 144 -20.94 -8.16 12.50
N ASN A 145 -21.81 -7.76 13.42
CA ASN A 145 -21.96 -6.37 13.89
C ASN A 145 -22.61 -6.32 15.28
N GLN A 146 -22.11 -7.12 16.23
CA GLN A 146 -22.63 -7.18 17.60
C GLN A 146 -21.66 -6.54 18.59
N PRO A 147 -22.17 -5.95 19.69
CA PRO A 147 -21.33 -5.26 20.66
C PRO A 147 -20.36 -6.23 21.35
N LEU A 148 -19.14 -5.77 21.58
CA LEU A 148 -18.06 -6.49 22.27
C LEU A 148 -17.41 -5.64 23.38
N ASN A 149 -18.03 -4.51 23.73
CA ASN A 149 -17.49 -3.49 24.62
C ASN A 149 -17.31 -3.96 26.09
N ASN A 150 -17.93 -5.08 26.47
CA ASN A 150 -17.78 -5.67 27.81
C ASN A 150 -16.61 -6.67 27.90
N TRP A 151 -15.98 -7.02 26.78
CA TRP A 151 -14.87 -7.95 26.78
C TRP A 151 -13.65 -7.38 27.51
N ASN A 152 -12.99 -8.23 28.30
CA ASN A 152 -11.72 -7.90 28.92
C ASN A 152 -10.57 -8.45 28.05
N VAL A 153 -10.03 -7.59 27.19
CA VAL A 153 -8.91 -7.94 26.29
C VAL A 153 -7.54 -7.61 26.86
N SER A 154 -7.43 -7.31 28.16
CA SER A 154 -6.18 -6.83 28.77
C SER A 154 -5.04 -7.85 28.75
N ASN A 155 -5.31 -9.14 28.57
CA ASN A 155 -4.30 -10.19 28.44
C ASN A 155 -3.97 -10.56 26.98
N VAL A 156 -4.69 -10.00 26.01
CA VAL A 156 -4.53 -10.36 24.60
C VAL A 156 -3.27 -9.71 24.02
N LYS A 157 -2.36 -10.54 23.51
CA LYS A 157 -1.12 -10.11 22.86
C LYS A 157 -1.23 -10.02 21.34
N ASN A 158 -2.01 -10.91 20.74
CA ASN A 158 -2.14 -11.04 19.29
C ASN A 158 -3.59 -10.79 18.82
N MET A 159 -3.79 -9.67 18.11
CA MET A 159 -5.07 -9.26 17.51
C MET A 159 -4.99 -9.27 15.97
N TYR A 160 -4.00 -9.96 15.40
CA TYR A 160 -3.77 -10.01 13.96
C TYR A 160 -5.04 -10.40 13.20
N GLY A 161 -5.49 -9.54 12.28
CA GLY A 161 -6.63 -9.86 11.40
C GLY A 161 -7.96 -10.11 12.11
N MET A 162 -8.13 -9.72 13.38
CA MET A 162 -9.29 -10.11 14.21
C MET A 162 -10.64 -9.78 13.55
N PHE A 163 -10.78 -8.61 12.93
CA PHE A 163 -11.99 -8.14 12.24
C PHE A 163 -11.78 -7.96 10.72
N SER A 164 -10.73 -8.59 10.17
CA SER A 164 -10.42 -8.45 8.75
C SER A 164 -11.57 -9.03 7.91
N GLY A 165 -12.13 -8.25 6.98
CA GLY A 165 -13.27 -8.65 6.16
C GLY A 165 -14.63 -8.60 6.87
N CYS A 166 -14.71 -8.10 8.12
CA CYS A 166 -15.97 -7.83 8.81
C CYS A 166 -16.67 -6.59 8.24
N LYS A 167 -17.15 -6.68 6.99
CA LYS A 167 -17.65 -5.53 6.23
C LYS A 167 -18.77 -4.72 6.90
N LYS A 168 -19.61 -5.36 7.73
CA LYS A 168 -20.69 -4.68 8.47
C LYS A 168 -20.31 -4.18 9.85
N PHE A 169 -19.15 -4.56 10.37
CA PHE A 169 -18.78 -4.28 11.76
C PHE A 169 -18.53 -2.79 11.99
N ASN A 170 -19.26 -2.21 12.94
CA ASN A 170 -19.14 -0.81 13.35
C ASN A 170 -19.59 -0.64 14.80
N GLN A 171 -18.96 -1.38 15.72
CA GLN A 171 -19.32 -1.41 17.14
C GLN A 171 -18.25 -0.76 18.02
N ASP A 172 -18.68 -0.15 19.12
CA ASP A 172 -17.79 0.57 20.03
C ASP A 172 -16.82 -0.39 20.72
N LEU A 173 -15.52 -0.08 20.61
CA LEU A 173 -14.40 -0.81 21.22
C LEU A 173 -13.55 0.10 22.12
N ASN A 174 -13.97 1.34 22.35
CA ASN A 174 -13.15 2.36 23.02
C ASN A 174 -12.86 2.03 24.49
N SER A 175 -13.65 1.14 25.11
CA SER A 175 -13.46 0.64 26.48
C SER A 175 -12.37 -0.43 26.61
N TRP A 176 -11.87 -0.97 25.50
CA TRP A 176 -10.88 -2.04 25.53
C TRP A 176 -9.53 -1.56 26.06
N ASN A 177 -9.00 -2.29 27.02
CA ASN A 177 -7.60 -2.14 27.43
C ASN A 177 -6.71 -3.00 26.53
N VAL A 178 -6.08 -2.38 25.53
CA VAL A 178 -5.18 -3.05 24.57
C VAL A 178 -3.70 -2.92 24.94
N SER A 179 -3.36 -2.52 26.17
CA SER A 179 -1.97 -2.18 26.55
C SER A 179 -0.98 -3.33 26.41
N ASN A 180 -1.43 -4.57 26.38
CA ASN A 180 -0.58 -5.76 26.22
C ASN A 180 -0.52 -6.29 24.78
N ALA A 181 -1.26 -5.67 23.84
CA ALA A 181 -1.21 -6.07 22.45
C ALA A 181 0.16 -5.74 21.83
N GLU A 182 0.76 -6.73 21.17
CA GLU A 182 2.04 -6.61 20.48
C GLU A 182 1.87 -6.58 18.95
N ASN A 183 0.82 -7.25 18.44
CA ASN A 183 0.51 -7.36 17.02
C ASN A 183 -0.95 -7.00 16.72
N MET A 184 -1.15 -5.91 15.97
CA MET A 184 -2.44 -5.43 15.47
C MET A 184 -2.49 -5.35 13.94
N SER A 185 -1.52 -5.96 13.25
CA SER A 185 -1.52 -5.94 11.78
C SER A 185 -2.80 -6.52 11.21
N CYS A 186 -3.29 -5.91 10.14
CA CYS A 186 -4.53 -6.27 9.46
C CYS A 186 -5.80 -6.31 10.33
N MET A 187 -5.79 -5.81 11.58
CA MET A 187 -6.91 -6.00 12.52
C MET A 187 -8.27 -5.61 11.94
N PHE A 188 -8.34 -4.51 11.18
CA PHE A 188 -9.54 -4.02 10.50
C PHE A 188 -9.43 -4.05 8.96
N PHE A 189 -8.51 -4.83 8.39
CA PHE A 189 -8.36 -4.93 6.94
C PHE A 189 -9.71 -5.24 6.26
N GLU A 190 -10.16 -4.44 5.29
CA GLU A 190 -11.48 -4.57 4.64
C GLU A 190 -12.72 -4.52 5.58
N ALA A 191 -12.60 -3.99 6.80
CA ALA A 191 -13.76 -3.65 7.64
C ALA A 191 -14.40 -2.33 7.16
N GLU A 192 -15.00 -2.38 5.96
CA GLU A 192 -15.39 -1.18 5.18
C GLU A 192 -16.23 -0.15 5.96
N ASN A 193 -17.11 -0.61 6.85
CA ASN A 193 -18.02 0.24 7.63
C ASN A 193 -17.48 0.72 8.98
N PHE A 194 -16.31 0.24 9.43
CA PHE A 194 -15.79 0.57 10.75
C PHE A 194 -15.40 2.05 10.84
N ASP A 195 -16.02 2.78 11.76
CA ASP A 195 -15.76 4.20 12.03
C ASP A 195 -15.98 4.55 13.51
N GLN A 196 -15.79 3.58 14.42
CA GLN A 196 -15.90 3.83 15.85
C GLN A 196 -14.59 4.35 16.45
N SER A 197 -14.71 5.23 17.45
CA SER A 197 -13.54 5.79 18.13
C SER A 197 -12.76 4.71 18.85
N ILE A 198 -11.44 4.75 18.68
CA ILE A 198 -10.45 3.92 19.37
C ILE A 198 -9.31 4.80 19.89
N SER A 199 -9.60 6.08 20.09
CA SER A 199 -8.63 7.10 20.51
C SER A 199 -8.05 6.84 21.90
N ASN A 200 -8.80 6.17 22.78
CA ASN A 200 -8.34 5.87 24.15
C ASN A 200 -7.43 4.64 24.26
N TRP A 201 -7.17 3.95 23.15
CA TRP A 201 -6.32 2.76 23.16
C TRP A 201 -4.88 3.10 23.49
N ASN A 202 -4.33 2.42 24.51
CA ASN A 202 -2.91 2.47 24.80
C ASN A 202 -2.17 1.43 23.92
N VAL A 203 -1.60 1.89 22.81
CA VAL A 203 -0.90 1.04 21.83
C VAL A 203 0.63 0.97 22.03
N VAL A 204 1.15 1.37 23.20
CA VAL A 204 2.60 1.52 23.43
C VAL A 204 3.41 0.25 23.17
N ASN A 205 2.85 -0.93 23.40
CA ASN A 205 3.54 -2.21 23.20
C ASN A 205 3.40 -2.79 21.79
N VAL A 206 2.60 -2.16 20.92
CA VAL A 206 2.40 -2.65 19.56
C VAL A 206 3.65 -2.39 18.73
N THR A 207 4.14 -3.43 18.08
CA THR A 207 5.32 -3.37 17.19
C THR A 207 4.96 -3.55 15.72
N LYS A 208 3.80 -4.18 15.43
CA LYS A 208 3.31 -4.49 14.08
C LYS A 208 1.91 -3.90 13.86
N MET A 209 1.80 -2.99 12.88
CA MET A 209 0.54 -2.31 12.49
C MET A 209 0.30 -2.27 10.97
N TYR A 210 1.05 -3.04 10.17
CA TYR A 210 0.87 -3.02 8.71
C TYR A 210 -0.57 -3.39 8.33
N SER A 211 -1.11 -2.70 7.33
CA SER A 211 -2.46 -2.90 6.78
C SER A 211 -3.61 -2.82 7.81
N MET A 212 -3.41 -2.25 9.01
CA MET A 212 -4.42 -2.27 10.08
C MET A 212 -5.78 -1.69 9.64
N PHE A 213 -5.78 -0.59 8.90
CA PHE A 213 -6.98 0.08 8.37
C PHE A 213 -7.05 0.05 6.84
N GLU A 214 -6.32 -0.88 6.19
CA GLU A 214 -6.38 -1.00 4.75
C GLU A 214 -7.82 -1.33 4.31
N ARG A 215 -8.36 -0.56 3.36
CA ARG A 215 -9.73 -0.65 2.84
C ARG A 215 -10.84 -0.43 3.89
N CYS A 216 -10.53 0.19 5.03
CA CYS A 216 -11.51 0.78 5.94
C CYS A 216 -12.08 2.08 5.33
N LYS A 217 -12.95 1.96 4.33
CA LYS A 217 -13.42 3.10 3.52
C LYS A 217 -14.06 4.22 4.36
N ASN A 218 -14.80 3.88 5.40
CA ASN A 218 -15.50 4.86 6.24
C ASN A 218 -14.67 5.41 7.40
N PHE A 219 -13.57 4.76 7.76
CA PHE A 219 -12.81 5.10 8.96
C PHE A 219 -12.22 6.52 8.87
N ASN A 220 -12.60 7.37 9.83
CA ASN A 220 -12.12 8.74 9.94
C ASN A 220 -12.03 9.21 11.40
N GLN A 221 -11.63 8.33 12.31
CA GLN A 221 -11.52 8.62 13.74
C GLN A 221 -10.10 9.05 14.14
N SER A 222 -10.01 9.89 15.18
CA SER A 222 -8.73 10.43 15.65
C SER A 222 -7.84 9.33 16.23
N LEU A 223 -6.57 9.34 15.82
CA LEU A 223 -5.51 8.44 16.29
C LEU A 223 -4.29 9.22 16.79
N ASN A 224 -4.38 10.55 16.87
CA ASN A 224 -3.21 11.40 17.08
C ASN A 224 -2.51 11.09 18.42
N ASP A 225 -3.27 10.74 19.45
CA ASP A 225 -2.74 10.50 20.80
C ASP A 225 -2.14 9.09 20.99
N TRP A 226 -2.13 8.27 19.94
CA TRP A 226 -1.48 6.95 19.98
C TRP A 226 0.05 7.07 20.10
N ASN A 227 0.61 6.34 21.04
CA ASN A 227 2.05 6.18 21.15
C ASN A 227 2.55 5.06 20.23
N VAL A 228 2.96 5.42 19.01
CA VAL A 228 3.49 4.49 17.99
C VAL A 228 5.02 4.35 17.99
N SER A 229 5.71 4.82 19.05
CA SER A 229 7.19 4.86 19.12
C SER A 229 7.90 3.49 19.04
N ASN A 230 7.16 2.38 19.18
CA ASN A 230 7.67 1.02 19.05
C ASN A 230 7.32 0.35 17.71
N VAL A 231 6.55 1.01 16.84
CA VAL A 231 6.16 0.47 15.54
C VAL A 231 7.32 0.60 14.55
N THR A 232 7.63 -0.50 13.87
CA THR A 232 8.72 -0.53 12.85
C THR A 232 8.21 -0.64 11.41
N ASP A 233 6.97 -1.10 11.21
CA ASP A 233 6.36 -1.31 9.90
C ASP A 233 4.94 -0.72 9.84
N MET A 234 4.76 0.30 8.98
CA MET A 234 3.48 0.97 8.70
C MET A 234 3.01 0.74 7.26
N ASN A 235 3.53 -0.29 6.58
CA ASN A 235 3.15 -0.65 5.22
C ASN A 235 1.62 -0.74 5.07
N SER A 236 1.08 -0.06 4.07
CA SER A 236 -0.35 -0.06 3.71
C SER A 236 -1.32 0.30 4.85
N MET A 237 -0.88 0.89 5.97
CA MET A 237 -1.72 1.05 7.18
C MET A 237 -3.07 1.72 6.89
N PHE A 238 -3.12 2.70 5.99
CA PHE A 238 -4.33 3.42 5.56
C PHE A 238 -4.59 3.31 4.05
N LYS A 239 -4.05 2.28 3.39
CA LYS A 239 -4.27 2.06 1.97
C LYS A 239 -5.77 1.91 1.68
N CYS A 240 -6.30 2.64 0.70
CA CYS A 240 -7.72 2.68 0.36
C CYS A 240 -8.65 3.06 1.55
N ALA A 241 -8.15 3.74 2.59
CA ALA A 241 -8.98 4.34 3.62
C ALA A 241 -9.54 5.68 3.09
N GLU A 242 -10.51 5.57 2.18
CA GLU A 242 -10.93 6.68 1.29
C GLU A 242 -11.33 7.96 2.03
N ASN A 243 -11.96 7.83 3.21
CA ASN A 243 -12.44 8.95 4.01
C ASN A 243 -11.45 9.48 5.06
N PHE A 244 -10.34 8.78 5.31
CA PHE A 244 -9.43 9.11 6.40
C PHE A 244 -8.71 10.44 6.17
N ASN A 245 -8.87 11.39 7.10
CA ASN A 245 -8.20 12.68 7.07
C ASN A 245 -8.02 13.26 8.49
N GLN A 246 -7.56 12.43 9.43
CA GLN A 246 -7.33 12.85 10.81
C GLN A 246 -5.86 13.20 11.06
N PRO A 247 -5.57 14.09 12.04
CA PRO A 247 -4.19 14.45 12.38
C PRO A 247 -3.41 13.24 12.91
N LEU A 248 -2.17 13.13 12.46
CA LEU A 248 -1.19 12.11 12.90
C LEU A 248 0.15 12.75 13.32
N ASN A 249 0.16 14.05 13.55
CA ASN A 249 1.36 14.82 13.83
C ASN A 249 1.97 14.51 15.21
N ASN A 250 1.26 13.88 16.14
CA ASN A 250 1.83 13.52 17.45
C ASN A 250 2.62 12.20 17.43
N TRP A 251 2.61 11.48 16.31
CA TRP A 251 3.27 10.19 16.19
C TRP A 251 4.79 10.31 16.18
N ASP A 252 5.44 9.53 17.04
CA ASP A 252 6.88 9.26 16.98
C ASP A 252 7.15 8.12 15.98
N THR A 253 7.55 8.49 14.76
CA THR A 253 7.87 7.53 13.69
C THR A 253 9.34 7.15 13.65
N SER A 254 10.14 7.49 14.67
CA SER A 254 11.60 7.35 14.63
C SER A 254 12.11 5.92 14.42
N LYS A 255 11.32 4.89 14.75
CA LYS A 255 11.67 3.47 14.52
C LYS A 255 11.11 2.87 13.24
N VAL A 256 10.30 3.62 12.48
CA VAL A 256 9.66 3.09 11.28
C VAL A 256 10.68 2.94 10.16
N GLU A 257 10.78 1.73 9.60
CA GLU A 257 11.67 1.41 8.48
C GLU A 257 10.93 1.31 7.14
N ASN A 258 9.62 1.05 7.17
CA ASN A 258 8.78 0.78 5.99
C ASN A 258 7.49 1.61 6.03
N MET A 259 7.31 2.49 5.03
CA MET A 259 6.12 3.31 4.82
C MET A 259 5.49 3.07 3.43
N ARG A 260 5.83 1.94 2.79
CA ARG A 260 5.29 1.56 1.49
C ARG A 260 3.75 1.61 1.50
N SER A 261 3.16 2.20 0.47
CA SER A 261 1.71 2.24 0.25
C SER A 261 0.87 2.80 1.42
N MET A 262 1.46 3.47 2.42
CA MET A 262 0.77 3.81 3.67
C MET A 262 -0.55 4.57 3.47
N PHE A 263 -0.60 5.50 2.50
CA PHE A 263 -1.78 6.28 2.13
C PHE A 263 -2.18 6.08 0.65
N GLU A 264 -1.80 4.96 0.04
CA GLU A 264 -2.18 4.64 -1.34
C GLU A 264 -3.71 4.64 -1.46
N GLU A 265 -4.29 5.41 -2.40
CA GLU A 265 -5.74 5.56 -2.60
C GLU A 265 -6.53 6.09 -1.38
N ALA A 266 -5.86 6.70 -0.37
CA ALA A 266 -6.52 7.46 0.68
C ALA A 266 -6.97 8.83 0.16
N TYR A 267 -8.01 8.85 -0.69
CA TYR A 267 -8.35 10.00 -1.54
C TYR A 267 -8.51 11.34 -0.81
N ARG A 268 -8.99 11.33 0.43
CA ARG A 268 -9.22 12.54 1.25
C ARG A 268 -8.07 12.92 2.17
N PHE A 269 -7.04 12.09 2.31
CA PHE A 269 -5.96 12.34 3.24
C PHE A 269 -5.18 13.61 2.86
N ASN A 270 -5.14 14.57 3.77
CA ASN A 270 -4.48 15.86 3.63
C ASN A 270 -4.07 16.44 4.99
N SER A 271 -3.71 15.58 5.94
CA SER A 271 -3.29 16.00 7.29
C SER A 271 -1.79 16.28 7.34
N ASP A 272 -1.38 17.18 8.24
CA ASP A 272 0.03 17.56 8.39
C ASP A 272 0.80 16.44 9.09
N ILE A 273 1.86 15.98 8.42
CA ILE A 273 2.79 14.93 8.86
C ILE A 273 4.24 15.36 8.64
N ASN A 274 4.48 16.67 8.45
CA ASN A 274 5.81 17.19 8.18
C ASN A 274 6.77 16.90 9.34
N ASN A 275 6.28 16.81 10.56
CA ASN A 275 7.13 16.60 11.74
C ASN A 275 7.52 15.14 12.01
N TRP A 276 7.11 14.20 11.18
CA TRP A 276 7.54 12.81 11.29
C TRP A 276 9.05 12.68 11.13
N ASN A 277 9.63 11.77 11.93
CA ASN A 277 11.01 11.36 11.76
C ASN A 277 11.06 10.20 10.75
N THR A 278 11.62 10.46 9.56
CA THR A 278 11.75 9.47 8.48
C THR A 278 13.17 8.94 8.32
N SER A 279 14.11 9.26 9.24
CA SER A 279 15.53 8.97 9.07
C SER A 279 15.85 7.48 8.94
N ASN A 280 14.98 6.59 9.43
CA ASN A 280 15.17 5.14 9.33
C ASN A 280 14.40 4.48 8.16
N VAL A 281 13.58 5.25 7.43
CA VAL A 281 12.74 4.72 6.36
C VAL A 281 13.57 4.36 5.13
N LYS A 282 13.37 3.15 4.61
CA LYS A 282 14.07 2.61 3.43
C LYS A 282 13.18 2.53 2.18
N ASP A 283 11.88 2.29 2.35
CA ASP A 283 10.91 2.16 1.26
C ASP A 283 9.70 3.10 1.48
N MET A 284 9.51 4.02 0.52
CA MET A 284 8.37 4.95 0.44
C MET A 284 7.57 4.73 -0.86
N SER A 285 7.73 3.57 -1.51
CA SER A 285 7.05 3.30 -2.76
C SER A 285 5.53 3.33 -2.60
N ASN A 286 4.85 3.99 -3.54
CA ASN A 286 3.40 4.21 -3.56
C ASN A 286 2.81 4.92 -2.32
N MET A 287 3.61 5.52 -1.44
CA MET A 287 3.14 6.06 -0.15
C MET A 287 1.93 6.99 -0.27
N PHE A 288 1.91 7.87 -1.30
CA PHE A 288 0.80 8.78 -1.62
C PHE A 288 0.24 8.52 -3.03
N CYS A 289 0.42 7.31 -3.56
CA CYS A 289 -0.13 6.93 -4.86
C CYS A 289 -1.66 7.13 -4.85
N LYS A 290 -2.19 7.92 -5.78
CA LYS A 290 -3.60 8.31 -5.88
C LYS A 290 -4.16 8.99 -4.62
N CYS A 291 -3.31 9.56 -3.77
CA CYS A 291 -3.73 10.37 -2.61
C CYS A 291 -4.10 11.78 -3.08
N LYS A 292 -5.21 11.89 -3.84
CA LYS A 292 -5.57 13.05 -4.67
C LYS A 292 -5.64 14.38 -3.91
N SER A 293 -6.06 14.37 -2.64
CA SER A 293 -6.20 15.59 -1.84
C SER A 293 -4.91 16.07 -1.18
N PHE A 294 -3.87 15.23 -1.13
CA PHE A 294 -2.68 15.52 -0.33
C PHE A 294 -1.85 16.66 -0.91
N ASN A 295 -1.65 17.70 -0.11
CA ASN A 295 -0.84 18.87 -0.46
C ASN A 295 -0.26 19.53 0.79
N LYS A 296 0.29 18.73 1.72
CA LYS A 296 0.93 19.23 2.96
C LYS A 296 2.45 19.20 2.86
N PRO A 297 3.15 20.17 3.51
CA PRO A 297 4.60 20.26 3.42
C PRO A 297 5.29 18.98 3.92
N LEU A 298 6.40 18.61 3.30
CA LEU A 298 7.23 17.46 3.69
C LEU A 298 8.73 17.81 3.81
N TYR A 299 9.05 19.10 3.89
CA TYR A 299 10.43 19.59 3.88
C TYR A 299 11.23 19.20 5.14
N LYS A 300 10.62 18.74 6.23
CA LYS A 300 11.37 18.32 7.43
C LYS A 300 11.80 16.85 7.38
N TRP A 301 11.36 16.10 6.39
CA TRP A 301 11.68 14.68 6.28
C TRP A 301 13.16 14.47 5.93
N ASP A 302 13.76 13.49 6.61
CA ASP A 302 15.07 12.96 6.27
C ASP A 302 14.89 11.73 5.36
N THR A 303 15.20 11.89 4.08
CA THR A 303 15.10 10.81 3.09
C THR A 303 16.44 10.12 2.81
N SER A 304 17.50 10.42 3.58
CA SER A 304 18.88 9.99 3.28
C SER A 304 19.10 8.48 3.29
N ASN A 305 18.17 7.70 3.83
CA ASN A 305 18.18 6.23 3.85
C ASN A 305 17.17 5.58 2.90
N VAL A 306 16.36 6.38 2.18
CA VAL A 306 15.36 5.85 1.26
C VAL A 306 16.03 5.34 -0.01
N VAL A 307 15.72 4.09 -0.37
CA VAL A 307 16.23 3.42 -1.57
C VAL A 307 15.17 3.39 -2.67
N ASN A 308 13.89 3.32 -2.30
CA ASN A 308 12.77 3.14 -3.23
C ASN A 308 11.68 4.21 -3.05
N MET A 309 11.46 5.02 -4.09
CA MET A 309 10.41 6.06 -4.18
C MET A 309 9.48 5.82 -5.38
N LYS A 310 9.43 4.59 -5.91
CA LYS A 310 8.56 4.22 -7.03
C LYS A 310 7.12 4.66 -6.78
N CYS A 311 6.53 5.38 -7.74
CA CYS A 311 5.13 5.80 -7.74
C CYS A 311 4.68 6.54 -6.47
N MET A 312 5.60 7.14 -5.70
CA MET A 312 5.28 7.76 -4.41
C MET A 312 4.15 8.80 -4.49
N PHE A 313 4.11 9.61 -5.56
CA PHE A 313 3.08 10.61 -5.84
C PHE A 313 2.37 10.35 -7.18
N PHE A 314 2.36 9.11 -7.67
CA PHE A 314 1.62 8.72 -8.87
C PHE A 314 0.15 9.10 -8.69
N GLU A 315 -0.44 9.89 -9.59
CA GLU A 315 -1.82 10.40 -9.50
C GLU A 315 -2.14 11.17 -8.19
N ALA A 316 -1.14 11.74 -7.51
CA ALA A 316 -1.34 12.70 -6.43
C ALA A 316 -1.65 14.10 -7.02
N GLU A 317 -2.84 14.24 -7.60
CA GLU A 317 -3.22 15.32 -8.52
C GLU A 317 -2.97 16.75 -7.97
N ASN A 318 -3.13 16.96 -6.66
CA ASN A 318 -2.98 18.27 -6.01
C ASN A 318 -1.59 18.52 -5.37
N PHE A 319 -0.71 17.51 -5.31
CA PHE A 319 0.56 17.66 -4.61
C PHE A 319 1.46 18.67 -5.31
N ASN A 320 1.88 19.72 -4.59
CA ASN A 320 2.76 20.76 -5.11
C ASN A 320 3.61 21.42 -4.01
N GLN A 321 4.21 20.61 -3.14
CA GLN A 321 4.99 21.09 -1.99
C GLN A 321 6.50 21.00 -2.24
N ASP A 322 7.24 21.95 -1.69
CA ASP A 322 8.70 22.00 -1.84
C ASP A 322 9.35 20.81 -1.11
N ILE A 323 10.14 20.05 -1.87
CA ILE A 323 10.89 18.85 -1.47
C ILE A 323 12.32 18.91 -2.05
N ASN A 324 12.78 20.07 -2.51
CA ASN A 324 14.10 20.23 -3.10
C ASN A 324 15.22 19.95 -2.09
N ASN A 325 14.93 20.05 -0.80
CA ASN A 325 15.90 19.81 0.27
C ASN A 325 16.06 18.33 0.67
N TRP A 326 15.27 17.43 0.08
CA TRP A 326 15.41 15.99 0.33
C TRP A 326 16.78 15.46 -0.12
N ASN A 327 17.37 14.62 0.72
CA ASN A 327 18.56 13.87 0.36
C ASN A 327 18.14 12.56 -0.33
N VAL A 328 18.23 12.51 -1.65
CA VAL A 328 17.90 11.33 -2.47
C VAL A 328 19.14 10.58 -2.96
N SER A 329 20.32 10.83 -2.37
CA SER A 329 21.59 10.27 -2.86
C SER A 329 21.67 8.74 -2.78
N LYS A 330 20.81 8.07 -2.01
CA LYS A 330 20.72 6.60 -1.94
C LYS A 330 19.55 6.02 -2.76
N THR A 331 18.70 6.88 -3.33
CA THR A 331 17.52 6.43 -4.06
C THR A 331 17.93 5.76 -5.37
N GLU A 332 17.48 4.53 -5.58
CA GLU A 332 17.76 3.74 -6.78
C GLU A 332 16.58 3.71 -7.76
N ASN A 333 15.35 3.89 -7.26
CA ASN A 333 14.11 3.74 -8.03
C ASN A 333 13.14 4.91 -7.80
N MET A 334 12.88 5.65 -8.88
CA MET A 334 11.92 6.78 -8.97
C MET A 334 10.91 6.56 -10.11
N LEU A 335 10.68 5.31 -10.53
CA LEU A 335 9.73 4.98 -11.59
C LEU A 335 8.36 5.61 -11.29
N GLY A 336 7.84 6.42 -12.23
CA GLY A 336 6.50 7.01 -12.14
C GLY A 336 6.26 7.88 -10.91
N MET A 337 7.30 8.42 -10.26
CA MET A 337 7.17 9.10 -8.96
C MET A 337 6.13 10.24 -8.96
N PHE A 338 6.05 11.04 -10.02
CA PHE A 338 5.10 12.16 -10.20
C PHE A 338 4.22 11.98 -11.44
N GLU A 339 4.06 10.75 -11.90
CA GLU A 339 3.19 10.48 -13.04
C GLU A 339 1.76 10.93 -12.72
N ASN A 340 1.12 11.68 -13.63
CA ASN A 340 -0.20 12.29 -13.44
C ASN A 340 -0.33 13.21 -12.21
N ALA A 341 0.77 13.67 -11.59
CA ALA A 341 0.73 14.68 -10.54
C ALA A 341 0.52 16.08 -11.14
N TYR A 342 -0.70 16.35 -11.64
CA TYR A 342 -0.99 17.49 -12.51
C TYR A 342 -0.56 18.85 -11.97
N SER A 343 -0.58 19.04 -10.65
CA SER A 343 -0.24 20.31 -10.01
C SER A 343 1.25 20.49 -9.72
N PHE A 344 2.05 19.43 -9.77
CA PHE A 344 3.42 19.47 -9.28
C PHE A 344 4.34 20.32 -10.18
N ASN A 345 4.97 21.33 -9.57
CA ASN A 345 5.91 22.24 -10.23
C ASN A 345 6.91 22.85 -9.24
N GLN A 346 7.55 22.01 -8.43
CA GLN A 346 8.53 22.45 -7.42
C GLN A 346 9.96 22.10 -7.84
N PRO A 347 10.96 22.93 -7.49
CA PRO A 347 12.34 22.70 -7.89
C PRO A 347 12.87 21.38 -7.33
N LEU A 348 13.71 20.70 -8.12
CA LEU A 348 14.39 19.44 -7.73
C LEU A 348 15.89 19.47 -8.07
N ASN A 349 16.43 20.66 -8.35
CA ASN A 349 17.78 20.86 -8.86
C ASN A 349 18.88 20.53 -7.82
N ASN A 350 18.54 20.41 -6.54
CA ASN A 350 19.47 20.05 -5.47
C ASN A 350 19.59 18.52 -5.27
N TRP A 351 18.74 17.74 -5.93
CA TRP A 351 18.76 16.29 -5.79
C TRP A 351 19.99 15.66 -6.43
N ASP A 352 20.73 14.88 -5.65
CA ASP A 352 21.74 13.96 -6.16
C ASP A 352 21.08 12.65 -6.62
N ILE A 353 20.77 12.58 -7.92
CA ILE A 353 20.18 11.40 -8.54
C ILE A 353 21.22 10.41 -9.10
N SER A 354 22.50 10.55 -8.75
CA SER A 354 23.58 9.77 -9.36
C SER A 354 23.47 8.25 -9.12
N ASN A 355 22.70 7.82 -8.11
CA ASN A 355 22.44 6.40 -7.84
C ASN A 355 21.10 5.89 -8.40
N VAL A 356 20.32 6.72 -9.12
CA VAL A 356 19.05 6.30 -9.71
C VAL A 356 19.27 5.44 -10.95
N PHE A 357 18.64 4.26 -10.99
CA PHE A 357 18.63 3.36 -12.15
C PHE A 357 17.35 3.46 -12.97
N TYR A 358 16.21 3.74 -12.33
CA TYR A 358 14.89 3.73 -12.97
C TYR A 358 14.11 5.01 -12.65
N MET A 359 13.77 5.77 -13.69
CA MET A 359 12.92 6.97 -13.59
C MET A 359 12.01 7.10 -14.83
N ASN A 360 11.69 5.97 -15.46
CA ASN A 360 10.73 5.95 -16.56
C ASN A 360 9.38 6.46 -16.07
N ARG A 361 8.76 7.28 -16.91
CA ARG A 361 7.50 7.99 -16.63
C ARG A 361 7.51 8.89 -15.39
N MET A 362 8.67 9.26 -14.85
CA MET A 362 8.74 10.02 -13.59
C MET A 362 7.87 11.29 -13.57
N PHE A 363 7.79 12.04 -14.67
CA PHE A 363 6.90 13.20 -14.83
C PHE A 363 5.85 13.00 -15.94
N PHE A 364 5.52 11.75 -16.28
CA PHE A 364 4.55 11.47 -17.33
C PHE A 364 3.21 12.18 -17.01
N ASN A 365 2.73 13.01 -17.93
CA ASN A 365 1.50 13.80 -17.79
C ASN A 365 1.49 14.72 -16.55
N CYS A 366 2.66 15.12 -16.05
CA CYS A 366 2.82 16.12 -14.99
C CYS A 366 2.67 17.53 -15.62
N LYS A 367 1.43 17.90 -15.97
CA LYS A 367 1.10 19.02 -16.89
C LYS A 367 1.76 20.35 -16.56
N LYS A 368 1.87 20.71 -15.27
CA LYS A 368 2.45 21.99 -14.82
C LYS A 368 3.97 21.97 -14.63
N PHE A 369 4.62 20.82 -14.73
CA PHE A 369 6.04 20.71 -14.40
C PHE A 369 6.91 21.49 -15.38
N ASN A 370 7.69 22.45 -14.87
CA ASN A 370 8.56 23.31 -15.67
C ASN A 370 9.78 23.79 -14.87
N GLN A 371 10.52 22.85 -14.27
CA GLN A 371 11.65 23.14 -13.38
C GLN A 371 12.99 22.75 -14.00
N ASP A 372 14.05 23.48 -13.62
CA ASP A 372 15.39 23.24 -14.14
C ASP A 372 15.97 21.96 -13.51
N LEU A 373 16.42 21.05 -14.37
CA LEU A 373 17.01 19.76 -14.00
C LEU A 373 18.40 19.58 -14.63
N ASN A 374 18.97 20.62 -15.23
CA ASN A 374 20.22 20.50 -16.01
C ASN A 374 21.43 20.09 -15.15
N THR A 375 21.33 20.22 -13.81
CA THR A 375 22.35 19.80 -12.82
C THR A 375 22.36 18.30 -12.54
N TRP A 376 21.32 17.55 -12.94
CA TRP A 376 21.20 16.14 -12.64
C TRP A 376 22.25 15.26 -13.33
N ASN A 377 22.89 14.38 -12.56
CA ASN A 377 23.77 13.34 -13.09
C ASN A 377 22.99 12.08 -13.44
N VAL A 378 22.53 11.97 -14.69
CA VAL A 378 21.74 10.83 -15.21
C VAL A 378 22.59 9.67 -15.76
N SER A 379 23.91 9.65 -15.53
CA SER A 379 24.81 8.71 -16.21
C SER A 379 24.60 7.23 -15.84
N ASN A 380 24.07 6.96 -14.64
CA ASN A 380 23.74 5.62 -14.16
C ASN A 380 22.31 5.17 -14.50
N VAL A 381 21.48 6.08 -15.01
CA VAL A 381 20.08 5.77 -15.30
C VAL A 381 20.01 4.79 -16.47
N LYS A 382 19.27 3.70 -16.27
CA LYS A 382 19.06 2.63 -17.25
C LYS A 382 17.77 2.84 -18.05
N ASN A 383 16.77 3.49 -17.47
CA ASN A 383 15.47 3.72 -18.11
C ASN A 383 14.88 5.09 -17.75
N MET A 384 14.72 5.94 -18.77
CA MET A 384 14.06 7.26 -18.74
C MET A 384 12.90 7.33 -19.74
N LYS A 385 12.36 6.19 -20.19
CA LYS A 385 11.26 6.15 -21.14
C LYS A 385 10.11 7.07 -20.69
N SER A 386 9.65 7.92 -21.61
CA SER A 386 8.50 8.81 -21.44
C SER A 386 8.56 9.75 -20.23
N ILE A 387 9.77 10.12 -19.76
CA ILE A 387 9.91 10.90 -18.52
C ILE A 387 9.16 12.24 -18.55
N PHE A 388 9.17 12.97 -19.67
CA PHE A 388 8.46 14.24 -19.83
C PHE A 388 7.27 14.13 -20.80
N SER A 389 6.83 12.91 -21.13
CA SER A 389 5.71 12.75 -22.04
C SER A 389 4.45 13.34 -21.41
N GLY A 390 3.70 14.17 -22.15
CA GLY A 390 2.53 14.89 -21.65
C GLY A 390 2.83 16.01 -20.63
N CYS A 391 4.10 16.37 -20.40
CA CYS A 391 4.44 17.58 -19.65
C CYS A 391 4.15 18.83 -20.50
N GLU A 392 2.89 19.28 -20.48
CA GLU A 392 2.41 20.37 -21.32
C GLU A 392 3.18 21.68 -21.12
N SER A 393 3.66 21.98 -19.91
CA SER A 393 4.37 23.22 -19.56
C SER A 393 5.90 23.15 -19.65
N PHE A 394 6.49 21.96 -19.86
CA PHE A 394 7.93 21.77 -19.72
C PHE A 394 8.71 22.42 -20.87
N ASN A 395 9.58 23.38 -20.55
CA ASN A 395 10.45 24.05 -21.52
C ASN A 395 11.85 24.36 -20.95
N LYS A 396 12.35 23.53 -20.03
CA LYS A 396 13.68 23.70 -19.42
C LYS A 396 14.75 22.90 -20.16
N SER A 397 16.00 23.29 -19.96
CA SER A 397 17.13 22.62 -20.61
C SER A 397 17.52 21.35 -19.88
N ILE A 398 17.80 20.30 -20.64
CA ILE A 398 18.49 19.08 -20.21
C ILE A 398 19.69 18.80 -21.13
N GLY A 399 20.22 19.86 -21.77
CA GLY A 399 21.26 19.75 -22.78
C GLY A 399 22.60 19.25 -22.25
N GLU A 400 22.86 19.40 -20.95
CA GLU A 400 24.12 18.97 -20.32
C GLU A 400 24.04 17.54 -19.73
N TRP A 401 22.88 16.88 -19.82
CA TRP A 401 22.72 15.51 -19.34
C TRP A 401 23.63 14.54 -20.10
N LYS A 402 24.48 13.81 -19.35
CA LYS A 402 25.32 12.74 -19.88
C LYS A 402 24.57 11.41 -19.82
N ILE A 403 23.85 11.10 -20.89
CA ILE A 403 23.00 9.90 -20.96
C ILE A 403 23.80 8.71 -21.49
N ASN A 404 23.71 7.57 -20.82
CA ASN A 404 24.33 6.33 -21.29
C ASN A 404 23.66 5.85 -22.60
N LYS A 405 24.45 5.41 -23.58
CA LYS A 405 23.96 4.90 -24.87
C LYS A 405 23.03 3.69 -24.75
N THR A 406 23.09 2.95 -23.65
CA THR A 406 22.20 1.81 -23.37
C THR A 406 20.94 2.21 -22.60
N CYS A 407 20.81 3.48 -22.17
CA CYS A 407 19.61 3.95 -21.50
C CYS A 407 18.41 3.91 -22.44
N VAL A 408 17.28 3.39 -21.97
CA VAL A 408 16.01 3.46 -22.70
C VAL A 408 15.47 4.89 -22.60
N ILE A 409 15.25 5.51 -23.76
CA ILE A 409 14.88 6.94 -23.91
C ILE A 409 13.70 7.15 -24.87
N ASP A 410 12.91 6.11 -25.08
CA ASP A 410 11.74 6.16 -25.95
C ASP A 410 10.74 7.20 -25.43
N ASP A 411 10.10 7.92 -26.34
CA ASP A 411 8.99 8.84 -26.09
C ASP A 411 9.24 9.93 -25.02
N ILE A 412 10.49 10.29 -24.73
CA ILE A 412 10.84 11.24 -23.64
C ILE A 412 10.02 12.53 -23.67
N PHE A 413 9.76 13.09 -24.87
CA PHE A 413 9.04 14.35 -25.06
C PHE A 413 7.71 14.19 -25.80
N GLU A 414 7.15 12.99 -25.89
CA GLU A 414 5.88 12.77 -26.59
C GLU A 414 4.77 13.62 -25.94
N ASN A 415 4.08 14.46 -26.71
CA ASN A 415 3.07 15.41 -26.22
C ASN A 415 3.58 16.50 -25.24
N ALA A 416 4.89 16.77 -25.18
CA ALA A 416 5.45 17.92 -24.45
C ALA A 416 5.33 19.22 -25.28
N VAL A 417 4.10 19.75 -25.41
CA VAL A 417 3.75 20.78 -26.40
C VAL A 417 4.48 22.12 -26.24
N SER A 418 4.91 22.49 -25.04
CA SER A 418 5.66 23.73 -24.80
C SER A 418 7.17 23.61 -25.00
N LEU A 419 7.70 22.40 -25.25
CA LEU A 419 9.14 22.21 -25.36
C LEU A 419 9.69 22.84 -26.64
N LYS A 420 10.54 23.85 -26.47
CA LYS A 420 11.25 24.57 -27.54
C LYS A 420 12.76 24.61 -27.33
N ASN A 421 13.28 23.92 -26.31
CA ASN A 421 14.72 23.92 -26.01
C ASN A 421 15.49 23.05 -27.02
N VAL A 422 16.15 23.70 -27.99
CA VAL A 422 16.86 23.03 -29.09
C VAL A 422 17.95 22.08 -28.58
N LYS A 423 18.71 22.49 -27.57
CA LYS A 423 19.79 21.67 -26.98
C LYS A 423 19.25 20.38 -26.34
N SER A 424 18.14 20.47 -25.60
CA SER A 424 17.47 19.30 -25.03
C SER A 424 17.05 18.31 -26.11
N ILE A 425 16.37 18.80 -27.17
CA ILE A 425 15.91 17.96 -28.29
C ILE A 425 17.11 17.29 -28.95
N LEU A 426 18.21 18.03 -29.18
CA LEU A 426 19.43 17.48 -29.78
C LEU A 426 20.11 16.44 -28.90
N ASN A 427 20.16 16.64 -27.58
CA ASN A 427 20.76 15.69 -26.65
C ASN A 427 20.08 14.31 -26.75
N ILE A 428 18.75 14.29 -26.85
CA ILE A 428 17.99 13.04 -27.05
C ILE A 428 18.10 12.53 -28.49
N TYR A 429 18.06 13.43 -29.48
CA TYR A 429 18.10 13.08 -30.91
C TYR A 429 19.30 12.21 -31.30
N PHE A 430 20.49 12.52 -30.77
CA PHE A 430 21.71 11.78 -31.11
C PHE A 430 21.76 10.37 -30.52
N LEU A 431 20.90 10.07 -29.54
CA LEU A 431 20.78 8.76 -28.91
C LEU A 431 19.58 7.97 -29.47
N ALA A 432 18.54 8.66 -29.93
CA ALA A 432 17.31 8.07 -30.43
C ALA A 432 17.50 7.31 -31.75
N ARG A 433 16.64 6.30 -31.98
CA ARG A 433 16.63 5.45 -33.19
C ARG A 433 15.25 5.38 -33.82
N GLY A 434 15.19 4.99 -35.09
CA GLY A 434 13.94 4.68 -35.79
C GLY A 434 12.95 5.84 -35.81
N ASN A 435 11.71 5.56 -35.41
CA ASN A 435 10.60 6.52 -35.46
C ASN A 435 10.77 7.70 -34.49
N HIS A 436 11.28 7.45 -33.28
CA HIS A 436 11.51 8.49 -32.26
C HIS A 436 12.40 9.62 -32.78
N ARG A 437 13.44 9.26 -33.54
CA ARG A 437 14.34 10.24 -34.16
C ARG A 437 13.61 11.15 -35.16
N LYS A 438 12.64 10.61 -35.92
CA LYS A 438 11.81 11.38 -36.85
C LYS A 438 10.86 12.32 -36.10
N GLN A 439 10.29 11.87 -34.99
CA GLN A 439 9.44 12.71 -34.13
C GLN A 439 10.23 13.90 -33.57
N LEU A 440 11.45 13.67 -33.05
CA LEU A 440 12.32 14.74 -32.54
C LEU A 440 12.67 15.79 -33.61
N LEU A 441 12.88 15.39 -34.87
CA LEU A 441 13.10 16.37 -35.96
C LEU A 441 11.88 17.25 -36.20
N LYS A 442 10.67 16.69 -36.14
CA LYS A 442 9.43 17.47 -36.29
C LYS A 442 9.27 18.49 -35.16
N MET A 443 9.79 18.22 -33.97
CA MET A 443 9.72 19.19 -32.86
C MET A 443 10.46 20.50 -33.16
N PHE A 444 11.50 20.48 -34.02
CA PHE A 444 12.19 21.71 -34.42
C PHE A 444 11.32 22.66 -35.25
N GLU A 445 10.24 22.18 -35.87
CA GLU A 445 9.29 23.02 -36.62
C GLU A 445 8.57 24.04 -35.70
N ASN A 446 8.56 23.79 -34.38
CA ASN A 446 7.95 24.67 -33.37
C ASN A 446 8.98 25.53 -32.61
N CYS A 447 10.26 25.45 -32.97
CA CYS A 447 11.37 26.17 -32.33
C CYS A 447 11.74 27.44 -33.13
N ASP A 448 12.57 28.32 -32.54
CA ASP A 448 13.16 29.44 -33.28
C ASP A 448 14.12 28.91 -34.36
N LEU A 449 13.86 29.27 -35.63
CA LEU A 449 14.59 28.73 -36.78
C LEU A 449 16.09 29.07 -36.75
N LYS A 450 16.45 30.29 -36.32
CA LYS A 450 17.85 30.73 -36.26
C LYS A 450 18.59 29.99 -35.14
N GLU A 451 17.97 29.82 -33.97
CA GLU A 451 18.51 29.01 -32.88
C GLU A 451 18.71 27.55 -33.30
N VAL A 452 17.70 26.94 -33.94
CA VAL A 452 17.80 25.59 -34.49
C VAL A 452 19.01 25.49 -35.41
N TYR A 453 19.10 26.37 -36.42
CA TYR A 453 20.19 26.35 -37.39
C TYR A 453 21.56 26.48 -36.71
N ILE A 454 21.74 27.47 -35.83
CA ILE A 454 22.98 27.71 -35.09
C ILE A 454 23.39 26.49 -34.27
N GLU A 455 22.45 25.82 -33.60
CA GLU A 455 22.79 24.67 -32.76
C GLU A 455 23.09 23.42 -33.59
N VAL A 456 22.33 23.13 -34.65
CA VAL A 456 22.54 21.91 -35.45
C VAL A 456 23.85 21.92 -36.25
N ILE A 457 24.28 23.08 -36.77
CA ILE A 457 25.52 23.18 -37.56
C ILE A 457 26.78 22.88 -36.74
N LYS A 458 26.72 23.02 -35.41
CA LYS A 458 27.83 22.68 -34.50
C LYS A 458 28.20 21.19 -34.56
N TYR A 459 27.24 20.32 -34.86
CA TYR A 459 27.42 18.88 -34.89
C TYR A 459 27.77 18.31 -36.27
N ASN A 460 27.42 19.02 -37.35
CA ASN A 460 27.60 18.71 -38.79
C ASN A 460 28.15 17.30 -39.10
N ASN A 461 27.40 16.26 -38.74
CA ASN A 461 27.74 14.86 -38.91
C ASN A 461 26.69 14.16 -39.77
N ALA A 462 26.98 12.93 -40.22
CA ALA A 462 26.10 12.15 -41.09
C ALA A 462 24.67 12.01 -40.55
N GLY A 463 24.49 12.10 -39.23
CA GLY A 463 23.19 11.99 -38.60
C GLY A 463 22.25 13.17 -38.87
N ILE A 464 22.75 14.40 -38.90
CA ILE A 464 21.92 15.62 -38.97
C ILE A 464 22.14 16.43 -40.26
N LYS A 465 23.12 16.04 -41.08
CA LYS A 465 23.51 16.75 -42.30
C LYS A 465 22.36 16.95 -43.30
N ASP A 466 21.51 15.94 -43.49
CA ASP A 466 20.38 16.05 -44.42
C ASP A 466 19.31 17.00 -43.91
N PHE A 467 19.12 17.08 -42.58
CA PHE A 467 18.25 18.07 -41.96
C PHE A 467 18.81 19.49 -42.14
N ILE A 468 20.12 19.69 -41.92
CA ILE A 468 20.79 20.98 -42.17
C ILE A 468 20.60 21.41 -43.62
N LYS A 469 20.87 20.52 -44.59
CA LYS A 469 20.67 20.82 -46.03
C LYS A 469 19.22 21.18 -46.34
N LYS A 470 18.26 20.49 -45.73
CA LYS A 470 16.84 20.80 -45.90
C LYS A 470 16.54 22.23 -45.41
N LEU A 471 17.03 22.62 -44.22
CA LEU A 471 16.89 23.99 -43.72
C LEU A 471 17.54 25.01 -44.66
N GLU A 472 18.76 24.76 -45.11
CA GLU A 472 19.50 25.67 -46.02
C GLU A 472 18.78 25.85 -47.35
N ASN A 473 18.12 24.80 -47.87
CA ASN A 473 17.41 24.88 -49.14
C ASN A 473 15.99 25.46 -49.01
N THR A 474 15.28 25.16 -47.91
CA THR A 474 13.87 25.54 -47.73
C THR A 474 13.70 26.89 -47.03
N CYS A 475 14.68 27.30 -46.23
CA CYS A 475 14.64 28.52 -45.42
C CYS A 475 15.85 29.44 -45.72
N TYR A 476 16.38 29.39 -46.95
CA TYR A 476 17.60 30.10 -47.33
C TYR A 476 17.54 31.60 -47.01
N ASP A 477 16.47 32.28 -47.41
CA ASP A 477 16.36 33.73 -47.26
C ASP A 477 16.36 34.17 -45.79
N GLU A 478 15.75 33.38 -44.91
CA GLU A 478 15.68 33.64 -43.47
C GLU A 478 16.99 33.33 -42.75
N LEU A 479 17.81 32.43 -43.30
CA LEU A 479 19.06 31.94 -42.73
C LEU A 479 20.32 32.47 -43.43
N LYS A 480 20.20 33.25 -44.51
CA LYS A 480 21.29 33.64 -45.41
C LYS A 480 22.54 34.13 -44.68
N GLU A 481 22.40 35.07 -43.75
CA GLU A 481 23.53 35.60 -42.97
C GLU A 481 24.24 34.52 -42.14
N LEU A 482 23.47 33.60 -41.56
CA LEU A 482 24.02 32.50 -40.76
C LEU A 482 24.68 31.44 -41.65
N ILE A 483 24.13 31.20 -42.85
CA ILE A 483 24.72 30.30 -43.85
C ILE A 483 26.07 30.86 -44.31
N ASP A 484 26.14 32.15 -44.62
CA ASP A 484 27.38 32.83 -45.03
C ASP A 484 28.44 32.79 -43.92
N GLN A 485 28.03 32.82 -42.65
CA GLN A 485 28.91 32.76 -41.47
C GLN A 485 29.16 31.34 -40.93
N LYS A 486 28.59 30.30 -41.54
CA LYS A 486 28.57 28.92 -41.03
C LYS A 486 29.95 28.40 -40.59
N GLU A 487 30.97 28.59 -41.44
CA GLU A 487 32.33 28.12 -41.15
C GLU A 487 32.94 28.83 -39.93
N ASN A 488 32.65 30.12 -39.73
CA ASN A 488 33.13 30.85 -38.56
C ASN A 488 32.44 30.35 -37.28
N ILE A 489 31.12 30.17 -37.31
CA ILE A 489 30.35 29.64 -36.18
C ILE A 489 30.87 28.26 -35.75
N ILE A 490 31.15 27.38 -36.71
CA ILE A 490 31.70 26.03 -36.45
C ILE A 490 33.11 26.13 -35.84
N LYS A 491 33.97 27.02 -36.36
CA LYS A 491 35.33 27.22 -35.84
C LYS A 491 35.31 27.70 -34.38
N GLU A 492 34.48 28.68 -34.06
CA GLU A 492 34.32 29.21 -32.70
C GLU A 492 33.85 28.14 -31.71
N TYR A 493 32.87 27.32 -32.12
CA TYR A 493 32.38 26.22 -31.29
C TYR A 493 33.48 25.16 -31.02
N LYS A 494 34.25 24.79 -32.05
CA LYS A 494 35.38 23.85 -31.91
C LYS A 494 36.49 24.40 -31.02
N GLN A 495 36.76 25.71 -31.04
CA GLN A 495 37.72 26.34 -30.13
C GLN A 495 37.22 26.33 -28.68
N LYS A 496 35.97 26.73 -28.44
CA LYS A 496 35.36 26.74 -27.09
C LYS A 496 35.30 25.34 -26.47
N SER A 497 35.00 24.31 -27.25
CA SER A 497 34.95 22.91 -26.79
C SER A 497 36.34 22.31 -26.50
N LYS A 498 37.41 22.78 -27.15
CA LYS A 498 38.79 22.40 -26.81
C LYS A 498 39.23 23.03 -25.49
N ASN A 499 38.87 24.30 -25.25
CA ASN A 499 39.24 25.00 -24.01
C ASN A 499 38.48 24.50 -22.77
N LYS A 500 37.33 23.84 -22.93
CA LYS A 500 36.61 23.14 -21.84
C LYS A 500 37.17 21.75 -21.49
N LYS A 501 38.14 21.23 -22.25
CA LYS A 501 38.77 19.92 -22.06
C LYS A 501 40.17 19.98 -21.44
N ILE A 502 40.68 21.20 -21.19
CA ILE A 502 41.87 21.52 -20.40
C ILE A 502 41.37 22.01 -19.05
#